data_AF-A0A2H9MKJ7-F1
#
_entry.id   AF-A0A2H9MKJ7-F1
#
_cell.length_a   1.000
_cell.length_b   1.000
_cell.length_c   1.000
_cell.angle_alpha   90.00
_cell.angle_beta   90.00
_cell.angle_gamma   90.00
#
_symmetry.space_group_name_H-M   'P 1'
#
loop_
_entity.id
_entity.type
_entity.pdbx_description
1 polymer ?
#
loop_
_entity_poly.entity_id
_entity_poly.type
_entity_poly.pdbx_seq_one_letter_code
_entity_poly.pdbx_strand_id
1 'polypeptide(L)'
;MRKTALVISIIAGILVLSAVVAIAGNERSAAVTETKIESNSRTLTPHAPIYIEGNAGFTPENGVVSGSGTEGNPYIIQNWDIDASTAHGVEIRNTDVYFIIRNYVIHDGKSNDIYGIYFYSVQNGKIDNVTSYNNYYGICLYSSSNNTITNCNVYNNSDYGIYPEEGSSDNLIYNNYFNNTNNMYTSGGTGNKWNISKTPGTNIIGGPYLGGNYWSDYTGCDMDGDGLGDTNIPYGHGDYLPLTTPNFAPVANFTYSPEQPTDLETVQFTSTSTDPDVDDVLTFYWEFGDSYTSTLENPTHQYMDDGVYTVTLTVTDVHGAANATS
;
A
#
# COMPACT_ATOMS: atom_id res chain seq x y z
N MET A 1 -48.17 19.80 -37.93
CA MET A 1 -46.89 20.00 -37.24
C MET A 1 -45.98 18.87 -37.68
N ARG A 2 -44.90 19.18 -38.40
CA ARG A 2 -43.88 18.17 -38.73
C ARG A 2 -43.19 17.82 -37.42
N LYS A 3 -43.31 16.58 -36.96
CA LYS A 3 -42.48 16.04 -35.89
C LYS A 3 -41.09 15.84 -36.50
N THR A 4 -40.19 16.79 -36.28
CA THR A 4 -38.76 16.57 -36.54
C THR A 4 -38.16 15.94 -35.29
N ALA A 5 -37.23 15.01 -35.49
CA ALA A 5 -36.67 14.20 -34.40
C ALA A 5 -35.45 14.89 -33.79
N LEU A 6 -35.34 14.87 -32.46
CA LEU A 6 -34.11 15.19 -31.75
C LEU A 6 -33.13 14.02 -31.92
N VAL A 7 -31.88 14.29 -32.29
CA VAL A 7 -30.85 13.25 -32.41
C VAL A 7 -29.81 13.46 -31.33
N ILE A 8 -29.75 12.56 -30.36
CA ILE A 8 -28.68 12.50 -29.36
C ILE A 8 -27.65 11.50 -29.89
N SER A 9 -26.41 11.94 -30.08
CA SER A 9 -25.32 11.07 -30.55
C SER A 9 -24.52 10.58 -29.35
N ILE A 10 -24.31 9.27 -29.25
CA ILE A 10 -23.31 8.64 -28.37
C ILE A 10 -22.08 8.35 -29.23
N ILE A 11 -20.92 8.90 -28.86
CA ILE A 11 -19.63 8.51 -29.44
C ILE A 11 -19.06 7.40 -28.56
N ALA A 12 -19.47 6.16 -28.83
CA ALA A 12 -18.88 4.99 -28.20
C ALA A 12 -17.42 4.82 -28.66
N GLY A 13 -16.48 5.27 -27.85
CA GLY A 13 -15.06 4.92 -27.98
C GLY A 13 -14.89 3.43 -27.68
N ILE A 14 -14.92 2.60 -28.72
CA ILE A 14 -14.60 1.17 -28.62
C ILE A 14 -13.11 1.03 -28.29
N LEU A 15 -12.79 0.76 -27.03
CA LEU A 15 -11.57 0.05 -26.66
C LEU A 15 -11.98 -1.39 -26.29
N VAL A 16 -11.72 -2.33 -27.19
CA VAL A 16 -11.85 -3.76 -26.87
C VAL A 16 -10.65 -4.17 -26.03
N LEU A 17 -10.82 -4.25 -24.71
CA LEU A 17 -10.00 -5.13 -23.88
C LEU A 17 -10.85 -6.33 -23.50
N SER A 18 -10.50 -7.49 -24.06
CA SER A 18 -11.15 -8.76 -23.79
C SER A 18 -10.92 -9.19 -22.33
N ALA A 19 -11.94 -9.05 -21.48
CA ALA A 19 -12.00 -9.72 -20.17
C ALA A 19 -12.77 -11.03 -20.31
N VAL A 20 -12.13 -12.13 -19.92
CA VAL A 20 -12.77 -13.45 -19.80
C VAL A 20 -13.60 -13.45 -18.50
N VAL A 21 -14.91 -13.53 -18.65
CA VAL A 21 -15.88 -13.66 -17.56
C VAL A 21 -15.76 -15.06 -16.95
N ALA A 22 -15.49 -15.16 -15.65
CA ALA A 22 -15.79 -16.33 -14.83
C ALA A 22 -16.83 -15.91 -13.79
N ILE A 23 -18.02 -16.50 -13.89
CA ILE A 23 -19.16 -16.27 -12.99
C ILE A 23 -19.11 -17.36 -11.91
N ALA A 24 -19.10 -16.97 -10.64
CA ALA A 24 -19.58 -17.78 -9.53
C ALA A 24 -20.12 -16.86 -8.44
N GLY A 25 -21.32 -17.15 -7.97
CA GLY A 25 -22.14 -16.27 -7.15
C GLY A 25 -21.84 -16.31 -5.65
N ASN A 26 -22.17 -15.16 -5.05
CA ASN A 26 -22.79 -14.90 -3.73
C ASN A 26 -22.28 -15.61 -2.45
N GLU A 27 -22.17 -14.76 -1.43
CA GLU A 27 -21.89 -15.01 0.01
C GLU A 27 -20.42 -14.97 0.45
N ARG A 28 -19.99 -13.80 0.94
CA ARG A 28 -19.32 -13.64 2.25
C ARG A 28 -19.08 -12.16 2.61
N SER A 29 -19.92 -11.67 3.51
CA SER A 29 -19.57 -10.62 4.47
C SER A 29 -18.46 -11.15 5.40
N ALA A 30 -17.48 -10.29 5.72
CA ALA A 30 -16.46 -10.49 6.75
C ALA A 30 -15.59 -11.76 6.60
N ALA A 31 -14.84 -11.85 5.51
CA ALA A 31 -13.61 -12.66 5.42
C ALA A 31 -12.82 -12.22 4.19
N VAL A 32 -12.06 -11.12 4.29
CA VAL A 32 -10.81 -11.07 3.51
C VAL A 32 -9.92 -12.09 4.18
N THR A 33 -10.11 -13.34 3.77
CA THR A 33 -9.21 -14.44 4.06
C THR A 33 -7.81 -13.95 3.78
N GLU A 34 -6.94 -14.12 4.78
CA GLU A 34 -5.57 -14.60 4.64
C GLU A 34 -5.46 -15.40 3.34
N THR A 35 -5.22 -14.71 2.23
CA THR A 35 -4.94 -15.35 0.97
C THR A 35 -3.47 -15.64 1.08
N LYS A 36 -3.21 -16.76 1.77
CA LYS A 36 -2.04 -17.61 1.67
C LYS A 36 -1.19 -17.17 0.48
N ILE A 37 -0.24 -16.29 0.75
CA ILE A 37 0.93 -16.11 -0.11
C ILE A 37 1.41 -17.53 -0.33
N GLU A 38 1.40 -17.99 -1.59
CA GLU A 38 1.89 -19.30 -1.92
C GLU A 38 3.28 -19.43 -1.31
N SER A 39 3.32 -20.28 -0.29
CA SER A 39 4.50 -20.62 0.44
C SER A 39 5.50 -21.14 -0.58
N ASN A 40 6.50 -20.33 -0.92
CA ASN A 40 7.84 -20.84 -0.73
C ASN A 40 7.88 -21.30 0.72
N SER A 41 7.51 -22.56 0.98
CA SER A 41 7.54 -23.19 2.30
C SER A 41 9.00 -23.35 2.70
N ARG A 42 9.63 -22.21 2.95
CA ARG A 42 10.94 -22.08 3.54
C ARG A 42 10.72 -22.48 4.99
N THR A 43 11.24 -23.64 5.35
CA THR A 43 11.09 -24.20 6.69
C THR A 43 11.83 -23.28 7.66
N LEU A 44 11.09 -22.48 8.42
CA LEU A 44 11.64 -21.78 9.56
C LEU A 44 11.91 -22.81 10.66
N THR A 45 13.03 -22.63 11.37
CA THR A 45 13.40 -23.51 12.48
C THR A 45 13.21 -22.74 13.79
N PRO A 46 12.56 -23.32 14.80
CA PRO A 46 12.51 -22.70 16.13
C PRO A 46 13.91 -22.41 16.67
N HIS A 47 14.11 -21.20 17.17
CA HIS A 47 15.35 -20.77 17.81
C HIS A 47 15.03 -19.96 19.07
N ALA A 48 15.86 -20.10 20.09
CA ALA A 48 15.77 -19.22 21.27
C ALA A 48 16.04 -17.76 20.87
N PRO A 49 15.64 -16.78 21.68
CA PRO A 49 16.08 -15.39 21.51
C PRO A 49 17.59 -15.27 21.23
N ILE A 50 17.95 -14.44 20.25
CA ILE A 50 19.34 -14.23 19.83
C ILE A 50 19.87 -12.97 20.48
N TYR A 51 21.04 -13.08 21.12
CA TYR A 51 21.79 -11.95 21.66
C TYR A 51 23.21 -11.94 21.13
N ILE A 52 23.62 -10.84 20.50
CA ILE A 52 24.96 -10.63 19.96
C ILE A 52 25.54 -9.34 20.54
N GLU A 53 26.65 -9.48 21.26
CA GLU A 53 27.41 -8.36 21.83
C GLU A 53 28.75 -8.20 21.11
N GLY A 54 28.90 -7.07 20.42
CA GLY A 54 30.13 -6.70 19.73
C GLY A 54 30.51 -7.61 18.55
N ASN A 55 31.58 -7.23 17.86
CA ASN A 55 32.00 -7.90 16.62
C ASN A 55 32.36 -9.39 16.81
N ALA A 56 32.87 -9.75 17.99
CA ALA A 56 33.22 -11.14 18.32
C ALA A 56 31.99 -12.02 18.63
N GLY A 57 30.83 -11.41 18.88
CA GLY A 57 29.59 -12.13 19.17
C GLY A 57 28.94 -12.78 17.95
N PHE A 58 29.41 -12.49 16.73
CA PHE A 58 28.91 -13.10 15.51
C PHE A 58 29.48 -14.52 15.32
N THR A 59 28.93 -15.48 16.05
CA THR A 59 29.34 -16.89 16.01
C THR A 59 28.21 -17.81 15.57
N PRO A 60 28.49 -19.07 15.16
CA PRO A 60 27.44 -20.04 14.83
C PRO A 60 26.46 -20.31 15.98
N GLU A 61 26.92 -20.24 17.22
CA GLU A 61 26.07 -20.40 18.41
C GLU A 61 25.04 -19.28 18.54
N ASN A 62 25.36 -18.09 18.03
CA ASN A 62 24.46 -16.93 17.99
C ASN A 62 23.71 -16.83 16.64
N GLY A 63 23.58 -17.95 15.92
CA GLY A 63 22.75 -18.08 14.73
C GLY A 63 23.44 -17.72 13.40
N VAL A 64 24.73 -17.36 13.41
CA VAL A 64 25.46 -17.02 12.18
C VAL A 64 25.68 -18.28 11.34
N VAL A 65 25.19 -18.29 10.10
CA VAL A 65 25.29 -19.45 9.21
C VAL A 65 26.44 -19.33 8.20
N SER A 66 26.89 -18.12 7.89
CA SER A 66 27.99 -17.86 6.95
C SER A 66 28.44 -16.40 7.01
N GLY A 67 29.50 -16.06 6.27
CA GLY A 67 30.01 -14.70 6.14
C GLY A 67 31.25 -14.42 6.99
N SER A 68 31.83 -13.23 6.82
CA SER A 68 33.01 -12.77 7.56
C SER A 68 32.85 -11.36 8.13
N GLY A 69 31.65 -10.79 8.11
CA GLY A 69 31.37 -9.46 8.66
C GLY A 69 31.86 -8.28 7.82
N THR A 70 32.32 -8.52 6.59
CA THR A 70 32.79 -7.46 5.67
C THR A 70 31.69 -7.06 4.70
N GLU A 71 31.73 -5.87 4.11
CA GLU A 71 30.73 -5.41 3.14
C GLU A 71 30.48 -6.40 1.98
N GLY A 72 31.56 -6.94 1.40
CA GLY A 72 31.47 -7.93 0.32
C GLY A 72 31.13 -9.36 0.78
N ASN A 73 31.09 -9.61 2.08
CA ASN A 73 30.81 -10.92 2.69
C ASN A 73 30.22 -10.76 4.09
N PRO A 74 29.00 -10.21 4.21
CA PRO A 74 28.37 -9.92 5.49
C PRO A 74 28.06 -11.21 6.25
N TYR A 75 28.00 -11.15 7.58
CA TYR A 75 27.46 -12.27 8.35
C TYR A 75 25.99 -12.50 7.99
N ILE A 76 25.61 -13.76 7.80
CA ILE A 76 24.24 -14.14 7.49
C ILE A 76 23.64 -14.84 8.70
N ILE A 77 22.48 -14.36 9.14
CA ILE A 77 21.67 -14.94 10.21
C ILE A 77 20.28 -15.10 9.59
N GLN A 78 19.72 -16.31 9.51
CA GLN A 78 18.54 -16.57 8.66
C GLN A 78 17.69 -17.77 9.06
N ASN A 79 16.42 -17.73 8.62
CA ASN A 79 15.45 -18.85 8.65
C ASN A 79 15.05 -19.31 10.07
N TRP A 80 14.94 -18.38 11.01
CA TRP A 80 14.54 -18.67 12.39
C TRP A 80 13.10 -18.26 12.68
N ASP A 81 12.46 -19.07 13.50
CA ASP A 81 11.19 -18.77 14.18
C ASP A 81 11.50 -18.54 15.67
N ILE A 82 11.25 -17.33 16.18
CA ILE A 82 11.67 -16.91 17.50
C ILE A 82 10.47 -16.47 18.33
N ASP A 83 10.23 -17.22 19.40
CA ASP A 83 9.36 -16.82 20.51
C ASP A 83 10.12 -15.86 21.44
N ALA A 84 9.72 -14.60 21.45
CA ALA A 84 10.30 -13.51 22.23
C ALA A 84 9.66 -13.37 23.63
N SER A 85 8.88 -14.34 24.10
CA SER A 85 8.19 -14.24 25.40
C SER A 85 9.12 -14.04 26.61
N THR A 86 10.40 -14.40 26.50
CA THR A 86 11.38 -14.31 27.61
C THR A 86 12.44 -13.22 27.47
N ALA A 87 12.66 -12.68 26.27
CA ALA A 87 13.68 -11.68 25.95
C ALA A 87 13.40 -11.07 24.58
N HIS A 88 14.11 -10.00 24.20
CA HIS A 88 14.04 -9.48 22.82
C HIS A 88 14.27 -10.61 21.82
N GLY A 89 13.51 -10.66 20.72
CA GLY A 89 13.63 -11.77 19.77
C GLY A 89 15.02 -11.85 19.13
N VAL A 90 15.49 -10.73 18.58
CA VAL A 90 16.87 -10.55 18.15
C VAL A 90 17.42 -9.25 18.71
N GLU A 91 18.50 -9.35 19.47
CA GLU A 91 19.19 -8.23 20.06
C GLU A 91 20.65 -8.21 19.61
N ILE A 92 21.06 -7.11 18.98
CA ILE A 92 22.43 -6.91 18.50
C ILE A 92 22.93 -5.58 19.04
N ARG A 93 24.13 -5.60 19.63
CA ARG A 93 24.71 -4.43 20.27
C ARG A 93 26.14 -4.15 19.83
N ASN A 94 26.50 -2.87 19.80
CA ASN A 94 27.87 -2.37 19.80
C ASN A 94 28.75 -2.93 18.66
N THR A 95 28.24 -2.89 17.44
CA THR A 95 28.92 -3.49 16.28
C THR A 95 28.87 -2.58 15.06
N ASP A 96 29.94 -2.63 14.27
CA ASP A 96 30.08 -1.97 12.98
C ASP A 96 30.32 -2.96 11.83
N VAL A 97 30.31 -4.27 12.11
CA VAL A 97 30.42 -5.30 11.06
C VAL A 97 29.19 -5.31 10.16
N TYR A 98 29.37 -5.80 8.94
CA TYR A 98 28.26 -5.98 8.00
C TYR A 98 27.55 -7.30 8.29
N PHE A 99 26.24 -7.26 8.45
CA PHE A 99 25.43 -8.46 8.65
C PHE A 99 24.03 -8.33 8.07
N ILE A 100 23.39 -9.48 7.81
CA ILE A 100 22.04 -9.59 7.29
C ILE A 100 21.24 -10.56 8.17
N ILE A 101 20.17 -10.04 8.78
CA ILE A 101 19.09 -10.83 9.37
C ILE A 101 18.04 -11.01 8.28
N ARG A 102 17.72 -12.25 7.92
CA ARG A 102 16.68 -12.48 6.90
C ARG A 102 15.81 -13.72 7.06
N ASN A 103 14.57 -13.64 6.59
CA ASN A 103 13.59 -14.72 6.67
C ASN A 103 13.34 -15.15 8.13
N TYR A 104 12.91 -14.21 8.98
CA TYR A 104 12.55 -14.51 10.36
C TYR A 104 11.06 -14.40 10.57
N VAL A 105 10.55 -15.17 11.52
CA VAL A 105 9.33 -14.84 12.25
C VAL A 105 9.71 -14.60 13.71
N ILE A 106 9.28 -13.47 14.27
CA ILE A 106 9.56 -13.09 15.65
C ILE A 106 8.26 -12.67 16.31
N HIS A 107 7.91 -13.32 17.43
CA HIS A 107 6.59 -13.14 18.01
C HIS A 107 6.51 -13.22 19.53
N ASP A 108 5.41 -12.70 20.07
CA ASP A 108 4.96 -12.86 21.46
C ASP A 108 5.82 -12.22 22.57
N GLY A 109 6.69 -11.26 22.22
CA GLY A 109 7.41 -10.41 23.16
C GLY A 109 6.55 -9.33 23.83
N LYS A 110 5.48 -9.71 24.54
CA LYS A 110 4.41 -8.78 25.01
C LYS A 110 4.71 -7.98 26.27
N SER A 111 5.79 -8.29 26.99
CA SER A 111 6.14 -7.52 28.19
C SER A 111 6.66 -6.14 27.81
N ASN A 112 6.45 -5.16 28.69
CA ASN A 112 7.08 -3.84 28.53
C ASN A 112 8.59 -4.04 28.32
N ASP A 113 9.14 -3.35 27.32
CA ASP A 113 10.55 -3.44 26.93
C ASP A 113 11.01 -4.75 26.26
N ILE A 114 10.11 -5.59 25.74
CA ILE A 114 10.50 -6.72 24.89
C ILE A 114 10.18 -6.44 23.43
N TYR A 115 11.23 -6.34 22.61
CA TYR A 115 11.14 -5.94 21.21
C TYR A 115 11.36 -7.14 20.29
N GLY A 116 10.74 -7.14 19.12
CA GLY A 116 10.98 -8.16 18.11
C GLY A 116 12.45 -8.13 17.66
N ILE A 117 12.88 -6.99 17.12
CA ILE A 117 14.30 -6.71 16.85
C ILE A 117 14.74 -5.48 17.64
N TYR A 118 15.90 -5.58 18.28
CA TYR A 118 16.55 -4.50 19.00
C TYR A 118 18.00 -4.32 18.54
N PHE A 119 18.29 -3.19 17.90
CA PHE A 119 19.65 -2.75 17.61
C PHE A 119 20.06 -1.65 18.58
N TYR A 120 21.19 -1.83 19.25
CA TYR A 120 21.77 -0.83 20.16
C TYR A 120 23.19 -0.48 19.74
N SER A 121 23.44 0.76 19.31
CA SER A 121 24.77 1.18 18.82
C SER A 121 25.28 0.26 17.68
N VAL A 122 24.41 0.04 16.69
CA VAL A 122 24.66 -0.84 15.53
C VAL A 122 24.84 -0.03 14.25
N GLN A 123 25.81 -0.42 13.44
CA GLN A 123 25.98 0.06 12.08
C GLN A 123 26.07 -1.08 11.07
N ASN A 124 25.77 -0.79 9.81
CA ASN A 124 25.94 -1.70 8.66
C ASN A 124 25.09 -2.98 8.71
N GLY A 125 24.03 -3.00 9.52
CA GLY A 125 23.08 -4.10 9.59
C GLY A 125 21.99 -4.01 8.53
N LYS A 126 21.56 -5.16 7.99
CA LYS A 126 20.37 -5.28 7.16
C LYS A 126 19.33 -6.19 7.81
N ILE A 127 18.09 -5.71 7.92
CA ILE A 127 16.90 -6.50 8.25
C ILE A 127 16.11 -6.69 6.96
N ASP A 128 15.93 -7.93 6.53
CA ASP A 128 15.35 -8.26 5.21
C ASP A 128 14.35 -9.40 5.30
N ASN A 129 13.11 -9.20 4.86
CA ASN A 129 12.10 -10.27 4.86
C ASN A 129 11.87 -10.85 6.27
N VAL A 130 11.63 -9.98 7.25
CA VAL A 130 11.32 -10.36 8.64
C VAL A 130 9.84 -10.09 8.91
N THR A 131 9.18 -11.05 9.55
CA THR A 131 7.85 -10.87 10.13
C THR A 131 7.98 -10.66 11.64
N SER A 132 7.47 -9.55 12.17
CA SER A 132 7.53 -9.20 13.59
C SER A 132 6.15 -8.80 14.09
N TYR A 133 5.56 -9.60 14.99
CA TYR A 133 4.21 -9.35 15.51
C TYR A 133 4.05 -9.72 16.98
N ASN A 134 3.02 -9.19 17.64
CA ASN A 134 2.75 -9.52 19.05
C ASN A 134 3.90 -9.16 20.02
N ASN A 135 4.79 -8.22 19.67
CA ASN A 135 5.84 -7.73 20.56
C ASN A 135 5.46 -6.35 21.14
N TYR A 136 6.26 -5.81 22.07
CA TYR A 136 6.08 -4.42 22.52
C TYR A 136 6.40 -3.44 21.39
N TYR A 137 7.62 -3.53 20.87
CA TYR A 137 8.04 -2.90 19.61
C TYR A 137 8.32 -3.94 18.56
N GLY A 138 7.95 -3.64 17.30
CA GLY A 138 8.27 -4.51 16.18
C GLY A 138 9.78 -4.51 15.88
N ILE A 139 10.32 -3.32 15.58
CA ILE A 139 11.74 -3.06 15.32
C ILE A 139 12.17 -1.78 16.05
N CYS A 140 13.17 -1.87 16.91
CA CYS A 140 13.76 -0.74 17.63
C CYS A 140 15.22 -0.54 17.22
N LEU A 141 15.57 0.69 16.84
CA LEU A 141 16.94 1.13 16.55
C LEU A 141 17.33 2.19 17.58
N TYR A 142 18.28 1.90 18.46
CA TYR A 142 18.76 2.83 19.48
C TYR A 142 20.20 3.23 19.18
N SER A 143 20.44 4.54 19.00
CA SER A 143 21.74 5.09 18.58
C SER A 143 22.40 4.30 17.44
N SER A 144 21.57 3.78 16.52
CA SER A 144 21.99 2.84 15.47
C SER A 144 21.82 3.50 14.12
N SER A 145 22.88 3.50 13.32
CA SER A 145 22.98 4.31 12.10
C SER A 145 23.46 3.51 10.91
N ASN A 146 23.18 3.96 9.69
CA ASN A 146 23.60 3.27 8.46
C ASN A 146 23.07 1.82 8.34
N ASN A 147 21.88 1.54 8.87
CA ASN A 147 21.22 0.24 8.73
C ASN A 147 20.17 0.28 7.62
N THR A 148 19.84 -0.88 7.06
CA THR A 148 18.78 -1.03 6.05
C THR A 148 17.67 -1.93 6.55
N ILE A 149 16.41 -1.51 6.42
CA ILE A 149 15.23 -2.30 6.77
C ILE A 149 14.34 -2.39 5.53
N THR A 150 14.12 -3.62 5.06
CA THR A 150 13.32 -3.82 3.84
C THR A 150 12.58 -5.16 3.83
N ASN A 151 11.49 -5.23 3.07
CA ASN A 151 10.66 -6.42 2.91
C ASN A 151 10.07 -6.95 4.23
N CYS A 152 10.00 -6.14 5.29
CA CYS A 152 9.53 -6.59 6.60
C CYS A 152 8.01 -6.44 6.74
N ASN A 153 7.36 -7.43 7.35
CA ASN A 153 5.95 -7.39 7.73
C ASN A 153 5.83 -7.22 9.24
N VAL A 154 5.52 -6.01 9.69
CA VAL A 154 5.55 -5.63 11.11
C VAL A 154 4.15 -5.21 11.53
N TYR A 155 3.46 -6.05 12.30
CA TYR A 155 2.05 -5.84 12.60
C TYR A 155 1.66 -6.29 14.01
N ASN A 156 0.56 -5.73 14.54
CA ASN A 156 0.00 -6.11 15.84
C ASN A 156 1.01 -6.11 17.00
N ASN A 157 1.96 -5.18 16.99
CA ASN A 157 2.81 -4.87 18.14
C ASN A 157 2.09 -3.86 19.05
N SER A 158 2.31 -3.93 20.36
CA SER A 158 1.46 -3.24 21.34
C SER A 158 1.71 -1.75 21.46
N ASP A 159 2.86 -1.25 21.02
CA ASP A 159 3.16 0.19 20.99
C ASP A 159 3.56 0.66 19.58
N TYR A 160 4.85 0.64 19.21
CA TYR A 160 5.33 1.04 17.88
C TYR A 160 5.70 -0.14 16.95
N GLY A 161 5.36 -0.02 15.67
CA GLY A 161 5.87 -0.90 14.62
C GLY A 161 7.38 -0.75 14.42
N ILE A 162 7.82 0.48 14.13
CA ILE A 162 9.23 0.84 14.03
C ILE A 162 9.55 2.07 14.89
N TYR A 163 10.65 1.98 15.63
CA TYR A 163 11.09 3.05 16.52
C TYR A 163 12.61 3.31 16.40
N PRO A 164 13.04 4.26 15.54
CA PRO A 164 14.39 4.81 15.55
C PRO A 164 14.53 5.89 16.62
N GLU A 165 15.38 5.64 17.61
CA GLU A 165 15.54 6.44 18.84
C GLU A 165 16.98 6.97 19.01
N GLU A 166 17.11 8.01 19.85
CA GLU A 166 18.35 8.46 20.50
C GLU A 166 19.53 8.63 19.53
N GLY A 167 19.29 9.41 18.47
CA GLY A 167 20.34 9.77 17.52
C GLY A 167 20.56 8.78 16.38
N SER A 168 19.72 7.73 16.26
CA SER A 168 19.74 6.81 15.11
C SER A 168 19.59 7.56 13.79
N SER A 169 20.60 7.49 12.93
CA SER A 169 20.75 8.37 11.76
C SER A 169 21.08 7.59 10.49
N ASP A 170 20.80 8.17 9.33
CA ASP A 170 21.19 7.62 8.02
C ASP A 170 20.74 6.16 7.76
N ASN A 171 19.66 5.72 8.43
CA ASN A 171 19.06 4.42 8.15
C ASN A 171 18.18 4.50 6.90
N LEU A 172 18.11 3.41 6.13
CA LEU A 172 17.28 3.30 4.93
C LEU A 172 16.15 2.29 5.17
N ILE A 173 14.91 2.76 5.22
CA ILE A 173 13.71 1.97 5.50
C ILE A 173 12.75 2.06 4.31
N TYR A 174 12.58 0.97 3.56
CA TYR A 174 11.70 0.95 2.39
C TYR A 174 11.15 -0.44 2.10
N ASN A 175 10.02 -0.49 1.40
CA ASN A 175 9.30 -1.71 1.03
C ASN A 175 8.92 -2.58 2.24
N ASN A 176 8.49 -1.97 3.34
CA ASN A 176 7.98 -2.66 4.52
C ASN A 176 6.47 -2.45 4.67
N TYR A 177 5.83 -3.35 5.41
CA TYR A 177 4.42 -3.30 5.76
C TYR A 177 4.29 -3.03 7.26
N PHE A 178 3.73 -1.86 7.63
CA PHE A 178 3.49 -1.50 9.01
C PHE A 178 1.99 -1.43 9.29
N ASN A 179 1.51 -2.29 10.19
CA ASN A 179 0.12 -2.28 10.66
C ASN A 179 0.04 -2.52 12.18
N ASN A 180 0.26 -1.48 12.95
CA ASN A 180 0.32 -1.49 14.41
C ASN A 180 -0.56 -0.39 14.98
N THR A 181 -0.78 -0.41 16.30
CA THR A 181 -1.49 0.67 16.99
C THR A 181 -0.86 2.03 16.70
N ASN A 182 0.48 2.10 16.79
CA ASN A 182 1.27 3.19 16.27
C ASN A 182 2.28 2.63 15.25
N ASN A 183 2.22 3.07 13.99
CA ASN A 183 3.10 2.50 12.96
C ASN A 183 4.56 2.92 13.12
N MET A 184 4.80 4.20 13.43
CA MET A 184 6.14 4.74 13.61
C MET A 184 6.19 5.78 14.71
N TYR A 185 7.36 5.88 15.34
CA TYR A 185 7.77 7.06 16.09
C TYR A 185 9.26 7.30 15.83
N THR A 186 9.70 8.55 15.86
CA THR A 186 11.12 8.90 15.73
C THR A 186 11.46 9.93 16.81
N SER A 187 12.61 9.76 17.46
CA SER A 187 13.09 10.72 18.45
C SER A 187 14.59 10.96 18.28
N GLY A 188 14.94 12.18 17.86
CA GLY A 188 16.32 12.53 17.52
C GLY A 188 16.82 11.85 16.24
N GLY A 189 18.12 11.98 15.97
CA GLY A 189 18.75 11.49 14.74
C GLY A 189 18.40 12.32 13.49
N THR A 190 19.20 12.17 12.43
CA THR A 190 18.97 12.85 11.15
C THR A 190 19.31 11.93 9.98
N GLY A 191 18.89 12.29 8.76
CA GLY A 191 19.31 11.57 7.55
C GLY A 191 18.65 10.21 7.29
N ASN A 192 17.77 9.73 8.19
CA ASN A 192 16.96 8.55 7.93
C ASN A 192 16.09 8.76 6.68
N LYS A 193 16.09 7.77 5.78
CA LYS A 193 15.33 7.76 4.53
C LYS A 193 14.25 6.70 4.61
N TRP A 194 13.02 7.10 4.33
CA TRP A 194 11.83 6.24 4.39
C TRP A 194 11.34 5.76 3.03
N ASN A 195 12.10 6.07 1.98
CA ASN A 195 11.82 5.61 0.63
C ASN A 195 13.11 5.58 -0.20
N ILE A 196 13.07 4.81 -1.29
CA ILE A 196 14.03 4.89 -2.39
C ILE A 196 13.44 5.69 -3.56
N SER A 197 14.19 5.86 -4.64
CA SER A 197 13.62 6.33 -5.91
C SER A 197 12.65 5.27 -6.47
N LYS A 198 11.54 5.71 -7.07
CA LYS A 198 10.57 4.85 -7.78
C LYS A 198 11.31 3.91 -8.72
N THR A 199 11.24 2.62 -8.44
CA THR A 199 12.01 1.58 -9.14
C THR A 199 11.05 0.45 -9.54
N PRO A 200 11.02 0.01 -10.81
CA PRO A 200 10.19 -1.14 -11.21
C PRO A 200 10.52 -2.39 -10.39
N GLY A 201 9.51 -3.06 -9.86
CA GLY A 201 9.65 -4.27 -9.06
C GLY A 201 8.45 -4.50 -8.14
N THR A 202 8.12 -5.77 -7.90
CA THR A 202 7.00 -6.14 -7.03
C THR A 202 7.28 -5.72 -5.58
N ASN A 203 6.43 -4.82 -5.06
CA ASN A 203 6.53 -4.34 -3.68
C ASN A 203 5.82 -5.28 -2.68
N ILE A 204 5.92 -4.96 -1.39
CA ILE A 204 5.43 -5.81 -0.29
C ILE A 204 3.90 -5.98 -0.29
N ILE A 205 3.15 -5.08 -0.92
CA ILE A 205 1.69 -5.19 -1.10
C ILE A 205 1.29 -5.72 -2.48
N GLY A 206 2.26 -6.14 -3.30
CA GLY A 206 2.03 -6.71 -4.63
C GLY A 206 1.97 -5.70 -5.78
N GLY A 207 2.15 -4.41 -5.51
CA GLY A 207 2.19 -3.35 -6.52
C GLY A 207 3.44 -3.41 -7.42
N PRO A 208 3.43 -2.71 -8.58
CA PRO A 208 4.44 -2.87 -9.63
C PRO A 208 5.73 -2.08 -9.42
N TYR A 209 5.78 -1.15 -8.46
CA TYR A 209 6.95 -0.32 -8.17
C TYR A 209 7.36 -0.41 -6.69
N LEU A 210 8.67 -0.45 -6.47
CA LEU A 210 9.31 -0.18 -5.19
C LEU A 210 9.41 1.34 -4.98
N GLY A 211 9.19 1.78 -3.74
CA GLY A 211 9.25 3.19 -3.35
C GLY A 211 9.51 3.32 -1.86
N GLY A 212 8.47 3.68 -1.11
CA GLY A 212 8.44 3.81 0.35
C GLY A 212 7.90 2.56 1.04
N ASN A 213 7.14 2.77 2.11
CA ASN A 213 6.57 1.71 2.92
C ASN A 213 5.03 1.78 2.90
N TYR A 214 4.38 0.65 3.17
CA TYR A 214 2.96 0.63 3.45
C TYR A 214 2.71 0.97 4.93
N TRP A 215 1.78 1.90 5.16
CA TRP A 215 1.37 2.34 6.48
C TRP A 215 -0.14 2.17 6.61
N SER A 216 -0.61 1.38 7.58
CA SER A 216 -2.04 1.08 7.73
C SER A 216 -2.92 2.30 8.04
N ASP A 217 -2.32 3.40 8.47
CA ASP A 217 -2.97 4.68 8.78
C ASP A 217 -2.67 5.78 7.75
N TYR A 218 -1.98 5.45 6.66
CA TYR A 218 -1.83 6.37 5.53
C TYR A 218 -3.16 6.48 4.77
N THR A 219 -3.63 7.71 4.61
CA THR A 219 -4.93 8.03 3.99
C THR A 219 -4.80 8.76 2.66
N GLY A 220 -3.59 8.84 2.10
CA GLY A 220 -3.41 9.39 0.76
C GLY A 220 -3.82 8.41 -0.33
N CYS A 221 -3.97 8.95 -1.53
CA CYS A 221 -4.48 8.25 -2.70
C CYS A 221 -3.37 8.12 -3.74
N ASP A 222 -3.40 7.04 -4.51
CA ASP A 222 -2.68 6.91 -5.77
C ASP A 222 -3.54 7.56 -6.86
N MET A 223 -3.03 8.52 -7.62
CA MET A 223 -3.75 9.19 -8.70
C MET A 223 -3.38 8.68 -10.08
N ASP A 224 -2.23 8.01 -10.22
CA ASP A 224 -1.69 7.57 -11.51
C ASP A 224 -1.74 6.05 -11.72
N GLY A 225 -2.21 5.31 -10.71
CA GLY A 225 -2.41 3.87 -10.73
C GLY A 225 -1.12 3.07 -10.59
N ASP A 226 -0.03 3.66 -10.10
CA ASP A 226 1.27 3.02 -9.97
C ASP A 226 1.47 2.25 -8.64
N GLY A 227 0.53 2.33 -7.71
CA GLY A 227 0.58 1.73 -6.38
C GLY A 227 1.45 2.49 -5.37
N LEU A 228 1.76 3.76 -5.63
CA LEU A 228 2.43 4.70 -4.75
C LEU A 228 1.48 5.89 -4.49
N GLY A 229 1.51 6.39 -3.26
CA GLY A 229 0.65 7.48 -2.86
C GLY A 229 1.13 8.85 -3.36
N ASP A 230 0.23 9.62 -3.97
CA ASP A 230 0.47 10.95 -4.53
C ASP A 230 0.02 12.10 -3.61
N THR A 231 -0.88 11.82 -2.67
CA THR A 231 -1.40 12.82 -1.71
C THR A 231 -0.93 12.55 -0.29
N ASN A 232 -1.10 13.53 0.61
CA ASN A 232 -0.69 13.41 2.01
C ASN A 232 0.79 13.01 2.19
N ILE A 233 1.65 13.48 1.27
CA ILE A 233 3.10 13.26 1.27
C ILE A 233 3.86 14.50 1.81
N PRO A 234 4.99 14.31 2.50
CA PRO A 234 5.48 13.02 2.97
C PRO A 234 4.56 12.47 4.08
N TYR A 235 4.38 11.16 4.12
CA TYR A 235 3.83 10.51 5.31
C TYR A 235 4.87 10.57 6.45
N GLY A 236 4.38 10.86 7.65
CA GLY A 236 5.19 10.88 8.87
C GLY A 236 6.43 11.77 8.76
N HIS A 237 7.59 11.19 9.06
CA HIS A 237 8.86 11.90 9.14
C HIS A 237 9.69 11.91 7.84
N GLY A 238 9.09 11.56 6.69
CA GLY A 238 9.77 11.69 5.39
C GLY A 238 9.61 10.53 4.41
N ASP A 239 8.49 9.80 4.42
CA ASP A 239 8.17 8.87 3.34
C ASP A 239 7.44 9.59 2.21
N TYR A 240 8.12 9.79 1.08
CA TYR A 240 7.58 10.50 -0.08
C TYR A 240 6.94 9.59 -1.13
N LEU A 241 7.04 8.27 -0.96
CA LEU A 241 6.46 7.30 -1.89
C LEU A 241 5.76 6.18 -1.10
N PRO A 242 4.85 6.52 -0.15
CA PRO A 242 4.15 5.51 0.63
C PRO A 242 3.44 4.54 -0.30
N LEU A 243 3.44 3.26 0.04
CA LEU A 243 2.74 2.24 -0.76
C LEU A 243 1.25 2.32 -0.46
N THR A 244 0.43 2.28 -1.50
CA THR A 244 -1.04 2.25 -1.35
C THR A 244 -1.64 1.34 -2.43
N THR A 245 -2.89 0.91 -2.24
CA THR A 245 -3.62 0.17 -3.28
C THR A 245 -3.80 1.06 -4.50
N PRO A 246 -3.54 0.58 -5.72
CA PRO A 246 -3.74 1.38 -6.92
C PRO A 246 -5.18 1.87 -7.05
N ASN A 247 -5.35 3.12 -7.47
CA ASN A 247 -6.66 3.68 -7.81
C ASN A 247 -6.84 3.65 -9.33
N PHE A 248 -7.93 3.06 -9.79
CA PHE A 248 -8.29 2.95 -11.19
C PHE A 248 -9.47 3.88 -11.49
N ALA A 249 -9.33 4.69 -12.55
CA ALA A 249 -10.43 5.56 -12.95
C ALA A 249 -11.71 4.76 -13.26
N PRO A 250 -12.91 5.31 -12.93
CA PRO A 250 -14.17 4.69 -13.27
C PRO A 250 -14.33 4.53 -14.79
N VAL A 251 -15.28 3.69 -15.21
CA VAL A 251 -15.74 3.57 -16.59
C VAL A 251 -17.07 4.31 -16.70
N ALA A 252 -17.04 5.50 -17.31
CA ALA A 252 -18.24 6.31 -17.51
C ALA A 252 -19.09 5.73 -18.65
N ASN A 253 -20.38 5.49 -18.38
CA ASN A 253 -21.32 5.01 -19.39
C ASN A 253 -22.76 5.40 -19.04
N PHE A 254 -23.62 5.59 -20.05
CA PHE A 254 -25.02 5.87 -19.80
C PHE A 254 -25.97 5.44 -20.93
N THR A 255 -27.26 5.46 -20.60
CA THR A 255 -28.37 5.31 -21.54
C THR A 255 -29.34 6.48 -21.39
N TYR A 256 -30.23 6.67 -22.37
CA TYR A 256 -31.28 7.69 -22.30
C TYR A 256 -32.59 7.16 -22.87
N SER A 257 -33.70 7.76 -22.44
CA SER A 257 -35.04 7.44 -22.92
C SER A 257 -35.91 8.71 -23.01
N PRO A 258 -36.73 8.87 -24.05
CA PRO A 258 -36.93 7.94 -25.18
C PRO A 258 -35.76 7.94 -26.18
N GLU A 259 -35.65 6.89 -27.01
CA GLU A 259 -34.57 6.73 -28.02
C GLU A 259 -34.60 7.80 -29.13
N GLN A 260 -35.77 8.36 -29.39
CA GLN A 260 -36.00 9.43 -30.37
C GLN A 260 -36.83 10.54 -29.73
N PRO A 261 -36.22 11.33 -28.82
CA PRO A 261 -36.93 12.37 -28.11
C PRO A 261 -37.37 13.50 -29.03
N THR A 262 -38.35 14.26 -28.56
CA THR A 262 -38.80 15.52 -29.14
C THR A 262 -38.59 16.66 -28.15
N ASP A 263 -38.60 17.90 -28.62
CA ASP A 263 -38.57 19.12 -27.80
C ASP A 263 -39.71 19.20 -26.75
N LEU A 264 -40.78 18.44 -26.93
CA LEU A 264 -41.91 18.34 -26.00
C LEU A 264 -41.75 17.26 -24.92
N GLU A 265 -40.71 16.43 -24.99
CA GLU A 265 -40.48 15.30 -24.09
C GLU A 265 -39.35 15.57 -23.10
N THR A 266 -39.53 15.09 -21.87
CA THR A 266 -38.44 15.01 -20.90
C THR A 266 -37.62 13.76 -21.16
N VAL A 267 -36.32 13.94 -21.40
CA VAL A 267 -35.35 12.85 -21.55
C VAL A 267 -34.88 12.43 -20.16
N GLN A 268 -35.02 11.15 -19.84
CA GLN A 268 -34.38 10.54 -18.67
C GLN A 268 -33.01 10.02 -19.07
N PHE A 269 -31.97 10.42 -18.35
CA PHE A 269 -30.63 9.86 -18.46
C PHE A 269 -30.40 8.87 -17.31
N THR A 270 -29.84 7.71 -17.62
CA THR A 270 -29.54 6.68 -16.62
C THR A 270 -28.08 6.29 -16.72
N SER A 271 -27.32 6.57 -15.67
CA SER A 271 -25.93 6.13 -15.56
C SER A 271 -25.89 4.60 -15.52
N THR A 272 -24.91 4.05 -16.24
CA THR A 272 -24.52 2.63 -16.20
C THR A 272 -23.03 2.50 -15.91
N SER A 273 -22.46 3.55 -15.32
CA SER A 273 -21.04 3.66 -15.02
C SER A 273 -20.64 2.67 -13.93
N THR A 274 -19.41 2.19 -14.00
CA THR A 274 -18.85 1.20 -13.06
C THR A 274 -17.46 1.62 -12.63
N ASP A 275 -17.04 1.22 -11.44
CA ASP A 275 -15.66 1.40 -10.97
C ASP A 275 -14.96 0.04 -10.86
N PRO A 276 -13.72 -0.13 -11.36
CA PRO A 276 -12.91 -1.32 -11.04
C PRO A 276 -12.57 -1.45 -9.55
N ASP A 277 -12.50 -0.35 -8.82
CA ASP A 277 -12.21 -0.33 -7.38
C ASP A 277 -13.45 -0.69 -6.56
N VAL A 278 -13.20 -1.38 -5.44
CA VAL A 278 -14.26 -1.91 -4.58
C VAL A 278 -14.75 -0.85 -3.61
N ASP A 279 -16.06 -0.70 -3.52
CA ASP A 279 -16.77 0.18 -2.56
C ASP A 279 -16.53 1.69 -2.75
N ASP A 280 -16.02 2.10 -3.91
CA ASP A 280 -15.83 3.51 -4.25
C ASP A 280 -17.15 4.25 -4.50
N VAL A 281 -17.25 5.45 -3.92
CA VAL A 281 -18.41 6.32 -4.10
C VAL A 281 -18.19 7.20 -5.33
N LEU A 282 -19.06 7.05 -6.32
CA LEU A 282 -19.00 7.82 -7.56
C LEU A 282 -19.78 9.13 -7.46
N THR A 283 -19.22 10.17 -8.09
CA THR A 283 -19.87 11.45 -8.35
C THR A 283 -20.06 11.65 -9.85
N PHE A 284 -21.13 12.34 -10.22
CA PHE A 284 -21.58 12.47 -11.60
C PHE A 284 -21.66 13.94 -11.99
N TYR A 285 -21.22 14.26 -13.20
CA TYR A 285 -21.37 15.57 -13.80
C TYR A 285 -21.83 15.43 -15.25
N TRP A 286 -23.01 15.96 -15.52
CA TRP A 286 -23.66 15.94 -16.82
C TRP A 286 -23.56 17.30 -17.49
N GLU A 287 -23.18 17.30 -18.76
CA GLU A 287 -23.30 18.43 -19.67
C GLU A 287 -24.24 18.03 -20.80
N PHE A 288 -25.41 18.67 -20.92
CA PHE A 288 -26.44 18.26 -21.88
C PHE A 288 -26.20 18.81 -23.30
N GLY A 289 -25.12 19.56 -23.53
CA GLY A 289 -24.79 20.13 -24.84
C GLY A 289 -25.55 21.41 -25.20
N ASP A 290 -26.34 21.97 -24.28
CA ASP A 290 -27.13 23.20 -24.44
C ASP A 290 -26.86 24.24 -23.32
N SER A 291 -25.69 24.15 -22.68
CA SER A 291 -25.26 24.95 -21.51
C SER A 291 -25.93 24.60 -20.18
N TYR A 292 -26.87 23.64 -20.14
CA TYR A 292 -27.39 23.10 -18.88
C TYR A 292 -26.57 21.92 -18.39
N THR A 293 -26.53 21.76 -17.07
CA THR A 293 -25.74 20.74 -16.39
C THR A 293 -26.51 20.10 -15.23
N SER A 294 -26.03 18.95 -14.77
CA SER A 294 -26.58 18.28 -13.58
C SER A 294 -25.50 17.52 -12.81
N THR A 295 -25.71 17.35 -11.50
CA THR A 295 -24.88 16.51 -10.62
C THR A 295 -25.60 15.29 -10.07
N LEU A 296 -26.84 15.05 -10.51
CA LEU A 296 -27.58 13.84 -10.16
C LEU A 296 -27.01 12.66 -10.94
N GLU A 297 -27.01 11.47 -10.33
CA GLU A 297 -26.63 10.23 -11.02
C GLU A 297 -27.54 9.95 -12.23
N ASN A 298 -28.84 10.12 -12.05
CA ASN A 298 -29.86 9.82 -13.05
C ASN A 298 -30.78 11.04 -13.30
N PRO A 299 -30.30 12.10 -14.00
CA PRO A 299 -31.06 13.33 -14.18
C PRO A 299 -32.14 13.19 -15.25
N THR A 300 -33.04 14.16 -15.24
CA THR A 300 -33.95 14.42 -16.37
C THR A 300 -33.60 15.77 -16.99
N HIS A 301 -33.79 15.91 -18.29
CA HIS A 301 -33.62 17.17 -19.01
C HIS A 301 -34.62 17.31 -20.16
N GLN A 302 -35.04 18.53 -20.47
CA GLN A 302 -35.91 18.83 -21.60
C GLN A 302 -35.25 19.93 -22.44
N TYR A 303 -35.14 19.67 -23.74
CA TYR A 303 -34.57 20.62 -24.69
C TYR A 303 -35.65 21.58 -25.20
N MET A 304 -35.32 22.87 -25.26
CA MET A 304 -36.27 23.91 -25.69
C MET A 304 -36.48 23.93 -27.21
N ASP A 305 -35.48 23.50 -27.97
CA ASP A 305 -35.48 23.54 -29.43
C ASP A 305 -35.08 22.17 -30.00
N ASP A 306 -35.57 21.86 -31.21
CA ASP A 306 -35.09 20.73 -32.00
C ASP A 306 -33.60 20.94 -32.36
N GLY A 307 -32.78 19.89 -32.18
CA GLY A 307 -31.35 19.96 -32.44
C GLY A 307 -30.62 18.62 -32.34
N VAL A 308 -29.30 18.68 -32.52
CA VAL A 308 -28.38 17.59 -32.20
C VAL A 308 -27.56 18.04 -31.00
N TYR A 309 -27.70 17.31 -29.90
CA TYR A 309 -27.01 17.62 -28.65
C TYR A 309 -26.01 16.51 -28.32
N THR A 310 -24.79 16.90 -27.98
CA THR A 310 -23.76 15.98 -27.47
C THR A 310 -23.85 16.01 -25.95
N VAL A 311 -24.22 14.89 -25.34
CA VAL A 311 -24.40 14.79 -23.89
C VAL A 311 -23.16 14.14 -23.31
N THR A 312 -22.42 14.85 -22.46
CA THR A 312 -21.25 14.32 -21.79
C THR A 312 -21.59 13.94 -20.37
N LEU A 313 -21.23 12.72 -19.98
CA LEU A 313 -21.19 12.27 -18.59
C LEU A 313 -19.73 12.17 -18.15
N THR A 314 -19.34 12.94 -17.14
CA THR A 314 -18.10 12.74 -16.39
C THR A 314 -18.41 12.06 -15.08
N VAL A 315 -17.68 10.99 -14.78
CA VAL A 315 -17.76 10.25 -13.51
C VAL A 315 -16.42 10.35 -12.80
N THR A 316 -16.46 10.64 -11.51
CA THR A 316 -15.28 10.77 -10.66
C THR A 316 -15.46 9.94 -9.40
N ASP A 317 -14.46 9.16 -9.05
CA ASP A 317 -14.44 8.37 -7.82
C ASP A 317 -14.13 9.25 -6.58
N VAL A 318 -14.08 8.64 -5.40
CA VAL A 318 -13.85 9.36 -4.14
C VAL A 318 -12.38 9.79 -3.98
N HIS A 319 -11.48 9.15 -4.73
CA HIS A 319 -10.03 9.36 -4.73
C HIS A 319 -9.56 10.36 -5.80
N GLY A 320 -10.47 10.83 -6.64
CA GLY A 320 -10.29 11.88 -7.63
C GLY A 320 -9.98 11.40 -9.05
N ALA A 321 -9.90 10.09 -9.32
CA ALA A 321 -9.74 9.62 -10.70
C ALA A 321 -11.09 9.72 -11.43
N ALA A 322 -11.01 10.04 -12.73
CA ALA A 322 -12.18 10.41 -13.50
C ALA A 322 -12.14 9.89 -14.92
N ASN A 323 -13.32 9.64 -15.47
CA ASN A 323 -13.53 9.26 -16.85
C ASN A 323 -14.77 9.96 -17.40
N ALA A 324 -14.80 10.18 -18.72
CA ALA A 324 -15.93 10.81 -19.39
C ALA A 324 -16.32 10.06 -20.66
N THR A 325 -17.62 10.04 -20.94
CA THR A 325 -18.20 9.54 -22.19
C THR A 325 -19.16 10.57 -22.77
N SER A 326 -19.31 10.58 -24.09
CA SER A 326 -20.22 11.47 -24.83
C SER A 326 -21.08 10.72 -25.83
#